data_AF-A0A5P2DAE7-F1
#
_entry.id   AF-A0A5P2DAE7-F1
#
_cell.length_a   1.000
_cell.length_b   1.000
_cell.length_c   1.000
_cell.angle_alpha   90.00
_cell.angle_beta   90.00
_cell.angle_gamma   90.00
#
_symmetry.space_group_name_H-M   'P 1'
#
loop_
_entity.id
_entity.type
_entity.pdbx_description
1 polymer ?
#
loop_
_entity_poly.entity_id
_entity_poly.type
_entity_poly.pdbx_seq_one_letter_code
_entity_poly.pdbx_strand_id
1 'polypeptide(L)'
;MRTTQRRRHALPSSARVAAATVAALVTLAALAAGPGTASAGPPPAPRAEPGPHALVEVEIPGPENGTAAGSGHALVPAAGRGVPTGRLSAPAREADGTVAKMIDNGPSADRLDVVVVGDGYTAEELARFRADAQAKWAELAAVEPYTTYQGLFNVWTVDAVSRESGVTGDPARDTVRDTALGSYFWCGDIERLLCVDQEKVDGYVARVPDADLVLVLANSAKYGGAGYNEASQSLGYDGIATASARNPKSGQVAVHETGHSLGRLADEYFYPGLPDYERYTGREPAEPNVSVQDAATMAERREKWHRWLGEISPDGGTVGAYEGGGYFVTGLNRPTENSLMRVLERPFNLPGVEAMIAGFYRHARPATALTPTGRTLRGHQAAAVALPRLPAPAAQRFSVRWYLDGRELRPFAGRTRVRVAELGLSLIDLRTHRLSVRVEDRTPSVRDPEIARTLGTTVEWRVRL
;
A
#
# COMPACT_ATOMS: atom_id res chain seq x y z
N MET A 1 9.09 4.85 -62.37
CA MET A 1 8.79 4.75 -63.82
C MET A 1 7.35 4.34 -63.99
N ARG A 2 6.58 5.16 -64.72
CA ARG A 2 5.42 4.83 -65.56
C ARG A 2 4.28 4.00 -64.93
N THR A 3 3.17 4.65 -64.54
CA THR A 3 1.95 4.88 -65.36
C THR A 3 1.10 3.59 -65.47
N THR A 4 -0.23 3.54 -65.37
CA THR A 4 -1.31 4.47 -65.78
C THR A 4 -2.62 3.76 -65.38
N GLN A 5 -3.61 4.43 -64.76
CA GLN A 5 -4.81 5.01 -65.43
C GLN A 5 -5.88 3.93 -65.73
N ARG A 6 -7.14 4.03 -65.31
CA ARG A 6 -8.18 4.96 -65.79
C ARG A 6 -9.47 4.75 -64.95
N ARG A 7 -10.04 5.82 -64.36
CA ARG A 7 -11.19 6.66 -64.82
C ARG A 7 -12.57 6.00 -64.58
N ARG A 8 -13.41 6.55 -63.69
CA ARG A 8 -14.40 7.67 -63.89
C ARG A 8 -15.60 7.21 -64.74
N HIS A 9 -16.89 7.48 -64.50
CA HIS A 9 -17.61 8.64 -63.92
C HIS A 9 -19.12 8.32 -63.81
N ALA A 10 -19.83 9.10 -62.97
CA ALA A 10 -21.22 9.63 -63.10
C ALA A 10 -22.42 8.67 -62.92
N LEU A 11 -23.30 8.80 -61.91
CA LEU A 11 -24.38 9.81 -61.64
C LEU A 11 -25.62 9.67 -62.58
N PRO A 12 -26.83 10.20 -62.25
CA PRO A 12 -27.77 9.87 -61.16
C PRO A 12 -29.26 9.84 -61.67
N SER A 13 -30.24 10.04 -60.77
CA SER A 13 -31.69 10.33 -60.99
C SER A 13 -32.61 9.10 -61.13
N SER A 14 -33.90 9.07 -60.73
CA SER A 14 -34.78 10.00 -60.01
C SER A 14 -36.13 9.31 -59.64
N ALA A 15 -36.63 9.63 -58.43
CA ALA A 15 -38.01 9.99 -58.05
C ALA A 15 -39.27 9.09 -58.27
N ARG A 16 -40.10 9.00 -57.20
CA ARG A 16 -41.59 9.15 -57.04
C ARG A 16 -42.00 8.60 -55.64
N VAL A 17 -42.50 9.36 -54.64
CA VAL A 17 -43.86 9.97 -54.43
C VAL A 17 -44.96 8.89 -54.40
N ALA A 18 -45.92 8.71 -53.47
CA ALA A 18 -46.47 9.38 -52.26
C ALA A 18 -47.30 8.33 -51.45
N ALA A 19 -47.27 8.34 -50.11
CA ALA A 19 -48.30 8.82 -49.14
C ALA A 19 -49.44 7.85 -48.74
N ALA A 20 -49.59 7.63 -47.42
CA ALA A 20 -50.87 7.68 -46.70
C ALA A 20 -50.63 7.74 -45.17
N THR A 21 -51.30 8.71 -44.54
CA THR A 21 -51.27 9.16 -43.14
C THR A 21 -52.34 8.49 -42.28
N VAL A 22 -52.09 8.28 -40.98
CA VAL A 22 -53.10 8.49 -39.91
C VAL A 22 -52.41 9.06 -38.66
N ALA A 23 -52.96 10.17 -38.17
CA ALA A 23 -52.54 10.91 -36.98
C ALA A 23 -53.22 10.38 -35.71
N ALA A 24 -52.59 10.55 -34.55
CA ALA A 24 -53.30 10.58 -33.27
C ALA A 24 -52.62 11.54 -32.29
N LEU A 25 -53.46 12.44 -31.78
CA LEU A 25 -53.23 13.57 -30.90
C LEU A 25 -52.54 13.26 -29.56
N VAL A 26 -51.73 14.23 -29.14
CA VAL A 26 -51.27 14.45 -27.76
C VAL A 26 -52.45 14.95 -26.92
N THR A 27 -52.69 14.30 -25.78
CA THR A 27 -53.47 14.85 -24.66
C THR A 27 -52.70 14.67 -23.37
N LEU A 28 -52.48 15.78 -22.64
CA LEU A 28 -51.99 15.79 -21.27
C LEU A 28 -53.05 15.18 -20.35
N ALA A 29 -52.67 14.20 -19.54
CA ALA A 29 -53.38 13.84 -18.32
C ALA A 29 -52.34 13.67 -17.19
N ALA A 30 -52.40 14.58 -16.23
CA ALA A 30 -51.71 14.45 -14.96
C ALA A 30 -52.30 13.27 -14.17
N LEU A 31 -51.46 12.33 -13.77
CA LEU A 31 -51.79 11.32 -12.77
C LEU A 31 -50.72 11.38 -11.68
N ALA A 32 -51.18 11.78 -10.49
CA ALA A 32 -50.42 11.79 -9.26
C ALA A 32 -49.90 10.38 -8.94
N ALA A 33 -48.58 10.23 -8.90
CA ALA A 33 -47.97 9.05 -8.29
C ALA A 33 -48.07 9.23 -6.76
N GLY A 34 -48.96 8.44 -6.14
CA GLY A 34 -48.93 8.22 -4.70
C GLY A 34 -47.61 7.56 -4.27
N PRO A 35 -47.26 7.59 -2.97
CA PRO A 35 -46.03 6.99 -2.49
C PRO A 35 -46.10 5.47 -2.71
N GLY A 36 -45.40 4.99 -3.72
CA GLY A 36 -45.18 3.57 -3.93
C GLY A 36 -44.30 3.06 -2.79
N THR A 37 -44.87 2.21 -1.94
CA THR A 37 -44.13 1.41 -0.97
C THR A 37 -43.08 0.60 -1.71
N ALA A 38 -41.82 1.00 -1.60
CA ALA A 38 -40.70 0.15 -1.93
C ALA A 38 -40.84 -1.13 -1.12
N SER A 39 -41.07 -2.25 -1.78
CA SER A 39 -40.89 -3.57 -1.20
C SER A 39 -39.42 -3.66 -0.79
N ALA A 40 -39.15 -3.49 0.50
CA ALA A 40 -37.85 -3.77 1.07
C ALA A 40 -37.48 -5.20 0.68
N GLY A 41 -36.37 -5.36 -0.04
CA GLY A 41 -35.72 -6.67 -0.13
C GLY A 41 -35.45 -7.17 1.29
N PRO A 42 -35.39 -8.51 1.51
CA PRO A 42 -35.07 -9.03 2.82
C PRO A 42 -33.79 -8.36 3.33
N PRO A 43 -33.76 -7.93 4.60
CA PRO A 43 -32.57 -7.29 5.16
C PRO A 43 -31.37 -8.21 4.90
N PRO A 44 -30.19 -7.65 4.56
CA PRO A 44 -29.00 -8.46 4.45
C PRO A 44 -28.88 -9.27 5.74
N ALA A 45 -28.68 -10.59 5.58
CA ALA A 45 -28.46 -11.46 6.71
C ALA A 45 -27.35 -10.84 7.58
N PRO A 46 -27.51 -10.82 8.93
CA PRO A 46 -26.45 -10.34 9.79
C PRO A 46 -25.17 -11.10 9.42
N ARG A 47 -24.13 -10.35 9.06
CA ARG A 47 -22.81 -10.94 8.79
C ARG A 47 -22.42 -11.68 10.06
N ALA A 48 -22.11 -12.97 9.91
CA ALA A 48 -21.56 -13.75 11.00
C ALA A 48 -20.27 -13.05 11.45
N GLU A 49 -20.21 -12.62 12.71
CA GLU A 49 -18.93 -12.30 13.33
C GLU A 49 -18.03 -13.53 13.19
N PRO A 50 -16.72 -13.36 12.89
CA PRO A 50 -15.81 -14.48 12.88
C PRO A 50 -15.91 -15.16 14.25
N GLY A 51 -16.29 -16.44 14.25
CA GLY A 51 -16.39 -17.18 15.50
C GLY A 51 -15.03 -17.21 16.22
N PRO A 52 -14.99 -17.53 17.53
CA PRO A 52 -13.77 -17.58 18.36
C PRO A 52 -12.70 -18.61 17.92
N HIS A 53 -12.85 -19.18 16.73
CA HIS A 53 -11.97 -20.16 16.10
C HIS A 53 -11.58 -19.80 14.65
N ALA A 54 -11.76 -18.54 14.23
CA ALA A 54 -11.25 -18.10 12.93
C ALA A 54 -9.72 -18.29 12.88
N LEU A 55 -9.27 -19.06 11.89
CA LEU A 55 -7.85 -19.23 11.61
C LEU A 55 -7.43 -18.16 10.59
N VAL A 56 -6.23 -17.63 10.78
CA VAL A 56 -5.56 -16.73 9.86
C VAL A 56 -4.24 -17.37 9.43
N GLU A 57 -3.88 -17.20 8.17
CA GLU A 57 -2.57 -17.60 7.67
C GLU A 57 -1.53 -16.55 8.05
N VAL A 58 -0.41 -17.00 8.62
CA VAL A 58 0.72 -16.15 8.98
C VAL A 58 2.00 -16.67 8.38
N GLU A 59 2.81 -15.77 7.83
CA GLU A 59 4.15 -16.09 7.36
C GLU A 59 5.09 -16.35 8.53
N ILE A 60 5.89 -17.41 8.39
CA ILE A 60 6.90 -17.81 9.34
C ILE A 60 8.23 -17.21 8.90
N PRO A 61 8.91 -16.40 9.73
CA PRO A 61 10.21 -15.87 9.36
C PRO A 61 11.24 -17.00 9.18
N GLY A 62 12.32 -16.72 8.44
CA GLY A 62 13.46 -17.62 8.33
C GLY A 62 14.16 -17.84 9.67
N PRO A 63 14.97 -18.90 9.84
CA PRO A 63 15.75 -19.10 11.06
C PRO A 63 16.78 -17.98 11.25
N GLU A 64 17.01 -17.55 12.50
CA GLU A 64 17.85 -16.37 12.82
C GLU A 64 19.24 -16.42 12.17
N ASN A 65 19.89 -17.59 12.19
CA ASN A 65 21.24 -17.78 11.67
C ASN A 65 21.27 -18.43 10.28
N GLY A 66 20.12 -18.50 9.60
CA GLY A 66 20.05 -18.94 8.22
C GLY A 66 20.10 -17.78 7.23
N THR A 67 20.02 -18.12 5.94
CA THR A 67 19.97 -17.13 4.86
C THR A 67 18.56 -16.90 4.33
N ALA A 68 17.59 -17.78 4.61
CA ALA A 68 16.24 -17.64 4.07
C ALA A 68 15.46 -16.52 4.77
N ALA A 69 14.61 -15.81 4.00
CA ALA A 69 13.77 -14.75 4.52
C ALA A 69 12.57 -15.26 5.33
N GLY A 70 11.91 -16.32 4.87
CA GLY A 70 10.79 -16.96 5.54
C GLY A 70 10.97 -18.48 5.64
N SER A 71 9.95 -19.23 6.04
CA SER A 71 9.98 -20.70 6.14
C SER A 71 8.62 -21.33 5.81
N GLY A 72 7.80 -20.63 5.02
CA GLY A 72 6.42 -20.99 4.73
C GLY A 72 5.45 -20.33 5.71
N HIS A 73 4.21 -20.80 5.71
CA HIS A 73 3.13 -20.24 6.52
C HIS A 73 2.57 -21.23 7.55
N ALA A 74 1.83 -20.71 8.51
CA ALA A 74 1.02 -21.49 9.46
C ALA A 74 -0.39 -20.91 9.58
N LEU A 75 -1.38 -21.78 9.77
CA LEU A 75 -2.72 -21.36 10.20
C LEU A 75 -2.76 -21.24 11.72
N VAL A 76 -3.10 -20.06 12.22
CA VAL A 76 -3.09 -19.74 13.65
C VAL A 76 -4.42 -19.09 14.06
N PRO A 77 -4.86 -19.21 15.33
CA PRO A 77 -6.07 -18.53 15.77
C PRO A 77 -5.92 -17.01 15.69
N ALA A 78 -6.87 -16.33 15.04
CA ALA A 78 -6.90 -14.87 14.92
C ALA A 78 -6.95 -14.16 16.30
N ALA A 79 -7.60 -14.78 17.29
CA ALA A 79 -7.69 -14.30 18.67
C ALA A 79 -6.45 -14.63 19.53
N GLY A 80 -5.38 -15.17 18.94
CA GLY A 80 -4.16 -15.56 19.65
C GLY A 80 -4.38 -16.67 20.70
N ARG A 81 -3.56 -16.66 21.76
CA ARG A 81 -3.58 -17.69 22.84
C ARG A 81 -4.60 -17.44 23.95
N GLY A 82 -5.41 -16.38 23.87
CA GLY A 82 -6.51 -16.12 24.82
C GLY A 82 -6.09 -16.03 26.28
N VAL A 83 -4.96 -15.36 26.58
CA VAL A 83 -4.54 -15.14 27.98
C VAL A 83 -5.51 -14.15 28.65
N PRO A 84 -6.13 -14.50 29.79
CA PRO A 84 -7.02 -13.59 30.51
C PRO A 84 -6.28 -12.33 30.92
N THR A 85 -6.78 -11.16 30.48
CA THR A 85 -6.18 -9.88 30.83
C THR A 85 -6.76 -9.34 32.13
N GLY A 86 -5.89 -8.98 33.06
CA GLY A 86 -6.31 -8.31 34.29
C GLY A 86 -6.69 -6.85 34.04
N ARG A 87 -7.26 -6.19 35.06
CA ARG A 87 -7.62 -4.77 34.94
C ARG A 87 -6.39 -3.87 35.12
N LEU A 88 -6.12 -2.97 34.18
CA LEU A 88 -5.08 -1.94 34.34
C LEU A 88 -5.33 -1.04 35.57
N SER A 89 -4.23 -0.57 36.18
CA SER A 89 -4.25 0.45 37.24
C SER A 89 -4.82 1.78 36.71
N ALA A 90 -5.25 2.69 37.59
CA ALA A 90 -5.82 3.94 37.12
C ALA A 90 -4.85 4.78 36.26
N PRO A 91 -3.57 4.97 36.64
CA PRO A 91 -2.60 5.67 35.79
C PRO A 91 -2.32 4.94 34.48
N ALA A 92 -2.22 3.60 34.51
CA ALA A 92 -1.99 2.80 33.32
C ALA A 92 -3.16 2.94 32.31
N ARG A 93 -4.41 2.98 32.79
CA ARG A 93 -5.58 3.21 31.92
C ARG A 93 -5.63 4.60 31.31
N GLU A 94 -5.06 5.61 31.98
CA GLU A 94 -5.01 6.97 31.45
C GLU A 94 -4.00 7.07 30.30
N ALA A 95 -2.88 6.34 30.40
CA ALA A 95 -1.87 6.28 29.36
C ALA A 95 -2.26 5.34 28.20
N ASP A 96 -3.07 4.32 28.45
CA ASP A 96 -3.46 3.31 27.48
C ASP A 96 -4.21 3.86 26.26
N GLY A 97 -3.75 3.47 25.08
CA GLY A 97 -4.29 3.92 23.80
C GLY A 97 -3.90 5.35 23.42
N THR A 98 -2.91 5.95 24.09
CA THR A 98 -2.37 7.26 23.70
C THR A 98 -1.77 7.17 22.30
N VAL A 99 -2.18 8.08 21.42
CA VAL A 99 -1.71 8.19 20.04
C VAL A 99 -0.76 9.37 19.92
N ALA A 100 0.38 9.15 19.27
CA ALA A 100 1.30 10.22 18.89
C ALA A 100 1.76 10.06 17.43
N LYS A 101 1.98 11.19 16.75
CA LYS A 101 2.57 11.21 15.42
C LYS A 101 4.09 11.34 15.55
N MET A 102 4.79 10.22 15.43
CA MET A 102 6.26 10.17 15.52
C MET A 102 6.92 10.82 14.30
N ILE A 103 6.35 10.62 13.11
CA ILE A 103 6.79 11.26 11.87
C ILE A 103 5.59 11.91 11.19
N ASP A 104 5.71 13.22 10.94
CA ASP A 104 4.69 14.02 10.28
C ASP A 104 5.22 14.61 8.97
N ASN A 105 4.85 13.99 7.85
CA ASN A 105 5.17 14.48 6.51
C ASN A 105 3.96 15.13 5.81
N GLY A 106 2.81 15.24 6.49
CA GLY A 106 1.59 15.83 5.94
C GLY A 106 0.31 15.15 6.42
N PRO A 107 -0.84 15.56 5.86
CA PRO A 107 -2.13 14.96 6.21
C PRO A 107 -2.20 13.49 5.76
N SER A 108 -2.89 12.66 6.54
CA SER A 108 -3.13 11.24 6.26
C SER A 108 -3.71 10.97 4.88
N ALA A 109 -4.64 11.81 4.42
CA ALA A 109 -5.23 11.69 3.08
C ALA A 109 -4.24 11.76 1.89
N ASP A 110 -2.99 12.20 2.14
CA ASP A 110 -1.93 12.29 1.13
C ASP A 110 -0.66 11.51 1.51
N ARG A 111 -0.63 10.80 2.63
CA ARG A 111 0.57 10.11 3.15
C ARG A 111 0.19 8.69 3.54
N LEU A 112 1.11 7.77 3.33
CA LEU A 112 0.97 6.41 3.83
C LEU A 112 1.16 6.43 5.35
N ASP A 113 0.14 6.07 6.11
CA ASP A 113 0.15 6.04 7.57
C ASP A 113 0.57 4.65 8.08
N VAL A 114 1.78 4.57 8.65
CA VAL A 114 2.27 3.38 9.35
C VAL A 114 1.95 3.51 10.84
N VAL A 115 1.26 2.53 11.40
CA VAL A 115 0.89 2.49 12.82
C VAL A 115 1.77 1.50 13.56
N VAL A 116 2.57 2.00 14.49
CA VAL A 116 3.40 1.17 15.37
C VAL A 116 2.69 0.99 16.71
N VAL A 117 2.37 -0.24 17.09
CA VAL A 117 1.75 -0.57 18.37
C VAL A 117 2.73 -1.39 19.20
N GLY A 118 3.00 -0.96 20.44
CA GLY A 118 3.92 -1.67 21.34
C GLY A 118 3.19 -2.69 22.20
N ASP A 119 3.71 -3.90 22.37
CA ASP A 119 3.17 -4.88 23.30
C ASP A 119 4.21 -5.36 24.32
N GLY A 120 3.75 -5.67 25.53
CA GLY A 120 4.61 -6.04 26.64
C GLY A 120 5.35 -4.86 27.28
N TYR A 121 4.93 -3.62 27.03
CA TYR A 121 5.45 -2.42 27.72
C TYR A 121 4.48 -1.97 28.80
N THR A 122 4.96 -1.89 30.04
CA THR A 122 4.21 -1.28 31.14
C THR A 122 4.10 0.24 30.98
N ALA A 123 3.25 0.88 31.80
CA ALA A 123 3.09 2.34 31.76
C ALA A 123 4.43 3.07 32.00
N GLU A 124 5.28 2.52 32.85
CA GLU A 124 6.61 3.03 33.18
C GLU A 124 7.62 2.83 32.03
N GLU A 125 7.34 1.96 31.07
CA GLU A 125 8.21 1.63 29.94
C GLU A 125 7.79 2.30 28.62
N LEU A 126 6.74 3.14 28.60
CA LEU A 126 6.29 3.78 27.36
C LEU A 126 7.35 4.68 26.70
N ALA A 127 8.23 5.29 27.50
CA ALA A 127 9.37 6.03 26.95
C ALA A 127 10.33 5.11 26.17
N ARG A 128 10.51 3.86 26.64
CA ARG A 128 11.29 2.84 25.95
C ARG A 128 10.58 2.36 24.69
N PHE A 129 9.27 2.11 24.75
CA PHE A 129 8.49 1.76 23.56
C PHE A 129 8.69 2.78 22.42
N ARG A 130 8.56 4.08 22.73
CA ARG A 130 8.72 5.13 21.72
C ARG A 130 10.13 5.18 21.14
N ALA A 131 11.15 4.94 21.96
CA ALA A 131 12.54 4.83 21.49
C ALA A 131 12.74 3.59 20.59
N ASP A 132 12.19 2.44 20.99
CA ASP A 132 12.24 1.20 20.23
C ASP A 132 11.47 1.34 18.90
N ALA A 133 10.32 2.03 18.88
CA ALA A 133 9.56 2.35 17.67
C ALA A 133 10.36 3.25 16.70
N GLN A 134 11.03 4.28 17.23
CA GLN A 134 11.89 5.14 16.44
C GLN A 134 13.07 4.37 15.84
N ALA A 135 13.73 3.53 16.65
CA ALA A 135 14.85 2.71 16.18
C ALA A 135 14.41 1.71 15.11
N LYS A 136 13.28 1.02 15.32
CA LYS A 136 12.76 0.06 14.35
C LYS A 136 12.36 0.74 13.05
N TRP A 137 11.67 1.87 13.12
CA TRP A 137 11.37 2.63 11.91
C TRP A 137 12.64 3.06 11.17
N ALA A 138 13.69 3.47 11.88
CA ALA A 138 14.96 3.83 11.24
C ALA A 138 15.61 2.64 10.50
N GLU A 139 15.47 1.41 11.01
CA GLU A 139 15.91 0.20 10.32
C GLU A 139 15.12 -0.05 9.02
N LEU A 140 13.79 0.06 9.07
CA LEU A 140 12.93 -0.09 7.88
C LEU A 140 13.25 0.99 6.83
N ALA A 141 13.34 2.24 7.29
CA ALA A 141 13.58 3.42 6.46
C ALA A 141 15.01 3.47 5.86
N ALA A 142 15.90 2.56 6.25
CA ALA A 142 17.23 2.40 5.67
C ALA A 142 17.27 1.44 4.47
N VAL A 143 16.18 0.72 4.18
CA VAL A 143 16.08 -0.19 3.04
C VAL A 143 15.41 0.51 1.85
N GLU A 144 16.00 0.45 0.66
CA GLU A 144 15.31 0.95 -0.55
C GLU A 144 14.12 0.06 -0.91
N PRO A 145 12.97 0.60 -1.36
CA PRO A 145 12.73 2.01 -1.69
C PRO A 145 12.31 2.91 -0.51
N TYR A 146 12.18 2.42 0.72
CA TYR A 146 11.80 3.28 1.87
C TYR A 146 12.77 4.45 2.05
N THR A 147 14.08 4.22 1.93
CA THR A 147 15.11 5.26 2.03
C THR A 147 14.83 6.45 1.12
N THR A 148 14.52 6.20 -0.16
CA THR A 148 14.19 7.26 -1.10
C THR A 148 12.85 7.92 -0.78
N TYR A 149 11.85 7.15 -0.36
CA TYR A 149 10.45 7.58 -0.28
C TYR A 149 9.96 7.98 1.11
N GLN A 150 10.84 8.15 2.09
CA GLN A 150 10.46 8.50 3.47
C GLN A 150 9.46 9.67 3.57
N GLY A 151 9.55 10.66 2.68
CA GLY A 151 8.62 11.80 2.63
C GLY A 151 7.16 11.48 2.28
N LEU A 152 6.86 10.24 1.85
CA LEU A 152 5.50 9.74 1.63
C LEU A 152 4.85 9.20 2.90
N PHE A 153 5.61 8.95 3.96
CA PHE A 153 5.12 8.25 5.14
C PHE A 153 4.83 9.20 6.30
N ASN A 154 3.72 8.96 6.97
CA ASN A 154 3.57 9.32 8.37
C ASN A 154 3.84 8.06 9.21
N VAL A 155 4.30 8.27 10.44
CA VAL A 155 4.42 7.17 11.40
C VAL A 155 3.75 7.56 12.70
N TRP A 156 2.80 6.74 13.12
CA TRP A 156 2.06 6.87 14.36
C TRP A 156 2.55 5.83 15.36
N THR A 157 2.53 6.19 16.63
CA THR A 157 2.72 5.25 17.74
C THR A 157 1.45 5.18 18.56
N VAL A 158 1.03 3.97 18.93
CA VAL A 158 -0.08 3.75 19.88
C VAL A 158 0.47 3.02 21.09
N ASP A 159 0.32 3.66 22.25
CA ASP A 159 0.76 3.10 23.53
C ASP A 159 -0.26 2.04 24.01
N ALA A 160 -0.04 0.76 23.68
CA ALA A 160 -0.86 -0.33 24.23
C ALA A 160 -0.26 -0.82 25.55
N VAL A 161 -0.81 -0.32 26.67
CA VAL A 161 -0.20 -0.49 27.99
C VAL A 161 -0.43 -1.91 28.49
N SER A 162 0.65 -2.64 28.66
CA SER A 162 0.65 -4.01 29.19
C SER A 162 0.74 -4.03 30.70
N ARG A 163 0.20 -5.08 31.34
CA ARG A 163 0.26 -5.26 32.80
C ARG A 163 1.60 -5.81 33.25
N GLU A 164 2.25 -6.57 32.38
CA GLU A 164 3.57 -7.12 32.61
C GLU A 164 4.55 -6.68 31.52
N SER A 165 5.82 -6.58 31.91
CA SER A 165 6.93 -6.33 30.99
C SER A 165 7.35 -7.64 30.31
N GLY A 166 7.65 -7.57 29.02
CA GLY A 166 8.00 -8.71 28.18
C GLY A 166 6.79 -9.38 27.53
N VAL A 167 6.99 -10.50 26.85
CA VAL A 167 5.94 -11.22 26.11
C VAL A 167 5.94 -12.71 26.43
N THR A 168 4.82 -13.38 26.17
CA THR A 168 4.68 -14.81 26.42
C THR A 168 5.71 -15.61 25.61
N GLY A 169 6.37 -16.56 26.27
CA GLY A 169 7.47 -17.37 25.74
C GLY A 169 8.88 -16.79 25.98
N ASP A 170 9.05 -15.55 26.42
CA ASP A 170 10.38 -14.96 26.64
C ASP A 170 10.60 -14.63 28.12
N PRO A 171 11.65 -15.18 28.80
CA PRO A 171 12.82 -15.86 28.27
C PRO A 171 12.68 -17.37 28.00
N ALA A 172 11.66 -18.03 28.56
CA ALA A 172 11.45 -19.47 28.42
C ALA A 172 10.08 -19.77 27.83
N ARG A 173 9.96 -20.87 27.07
CA ARG A 173 8.74 -21.27 26.34
C ARG A 173 7.47 -21.30 27.22
N ASP A 174 7.61 -21.62 28.49
CA ASP A 174 6.54 -21.71 29.49
C ASP A 174 6.23 -20.38 30.19
N THR A 175 6.97 -19.31 29.89
CA THR A 175 6.71 -17.96 30.41
C THR A 175 5.39 -17.46 29.87
N VAL A 176 4.48 -17.05 30.75
CA VAL A 176 3.20 -16.43 30.39
C VAL A 176 3.21 -14.98 30.87
N ARG A 177 2.75 -14.06 30.03
CA ARG A 177 2.66 -12.62 30.32
C ARG A 177 1.26 -12.10 29.98
N ASP A 178 0.72 -11.29 30.89
CA ASP A 178 -0.49 -10.50 30.68
C ASP A 178 -0.15 -9.19 29.94
N THR A 179 -0.24 -9.24 28.61
CA THR A 179 0.11 -8.13 27.71
C THR A 179 -1.11 -7.61 26.94
N ALA A 180 -1.01 -6.36 26.48
CA ALA A 180 -2.11 -5.64 25.87
C ALA A 180 -2.61 -6.27 24.56
N LEU A 181 -1.71 -6.78 23.73
CA LEU A 181 -2.02 -7.42 22.44
C LEU A 181 -1.89 -8.95 22.47
N GLY A 182 -1.46 -9.51 23.61
CA GLY A 182 -1.27 -10.94 23.77
C GLY A 182 -0.18 -11.52 22.88
N SER A 183 0.87 -10.76 22.55
CA SER A 183 1.98 -11.25 21.73
C SER A 183 2.64 -12.47 22.36
N TYR A 184 2.93 -13.48 21.55
CA TYR A 184 3.55 -14.71 22.02
C TYR A 184 4.41 -15.39 20.96
N PHE A 185 5.55 -15.91 21.40
CA PHE A 185 6.41 -16.79 20.62
C PHE A 185 5.91 -18.25 20.68
N TRP A 186 6.56 -19.16 19.95
CA TRP A 186 6.14 -20.58 19.82
C TRP A 186 4.70 -20.73 19.32
N CYS A 187 4.26 -19.78 18.50
CA CYS A 187 3.04 -19.93 17.73
C CYS A 187 3.22 -21.08 16.74
N GLY A 188 2.22 -21.96 16.62
CA GLY A 188 2.34 -23.19 15.82
C GLY A 188 3.50 -24.12 16.22
N ASP A 189 3.96 -24.06 17.48
CA ASP A 189 5.16 -24.74 18.00
C ASP A 189 6.49 -24.34 17.34
N ILE A 190 6.52 -23.18 16.67
CA ILE A 190 7.71 -22.62 16.03
C ILE A 190 8.24 -21.47 16.88
N GLU A 191 9.41 -21.67 17.51
CA GLU A 191 9.98 -20.74 18.50
C GLU A 191 9.98 -19.26 18.07
N ARG A 192 10.37 -18.99 16.83
CA ARG A 192 10.52 -17.63 16.28
C ARG A 192 9.24 -17.02 15.71
N LEU A 193 8.15 -17.80 15.62
CA LEU A 193 6.87 -17.28 15.13
C LEU A 193 6.21 -16.50 16.25
N LEU A 194 6.16 -15.17 16.08
CA LEU A 194 5.67 -14.20 17.05
C LEU A 194 4.26 -13.74 16.64
N CYS A 195 3.24 -14.40 17.19
CA CYS A 195 1.85 -14.12 16.86
C CYS A 195 1.23 -13.12 17.84
N VAL A 196 0.14 -12.48 17.40
CA VAL A 196 -0.66 -11.51 18.14
C VAL A 196 -2.15 -11.87 18.10
N ASP A 197 -2.94 -11.19 18.91
CA ASP A 197 -4.41 -11.17 18.83
C ASP A 197 -4.86 -10.02 17.91
N GLN A 198 -5.42 -10.35 16.73
CA GLN A 198 -5.76 -9.35 15.70
C GLN A 198 -6.88 -8.39 16.15
N GLU A 199 -7.85 -8.86 16.94
CA GLU A 199 -8.95 -8.02 17.41
C GLU A 199 -8.44 -6.96 18.39
N LYS A 200 -7.50 -7.35 19.28
CA LYS A 200 -6.85 -6.40 20.17
C LYS A 200 -6.02 -5.39 19.39
N VAL A 201 -5.26 -5.83 18.39
CA VAL A 201 -4.51 -4.92 17.49
C VAL A 201 -5.45 -3.92 16.85
N ASP A 202 -6.55 -4.38 16.24
CA ASP A 202 -7.56 -3.52 15.61
C ASP A 202 -8.14 -2.49 16.61
N GLY A 203 -8.41 -2.91 17.85
CA GLY A 203 -8.92 -2.02 18.90
C GLY A 203 -7.97 -0.85 19.24
N TYR A 204 -6.65 -1.04 19.10
CA TYR A 204 -5.67 0.03 19.28
C TYR A 204 -5.47 0.84 18.00
N VAL A 205 -5.43 0.19 16.83
CA VAL A 205 -5.28 0.86 15.53
C VAL A 205 -6.48 1.77 15.24
N ALA A 206 -7.69 1.40 15.64
CA ALA A 206 -8.89 2.22 15.46
C ALA A 206 -8.84 3.61 16.15
N ARG A 207 -7.82 3.89 16.97
CA ARG A 207 -7.61 5.17 17.64
C ARG A 207 -6.82 6.17 16.81
N VAL A 208 -6.11 5.72 15.79
CA VAL A 208 -5.39 6.63 14.87
C VAL A 208 -6.34 7.17 13.80
N PRO A 209 -6.06 8.33 13.20
CA PRO A 209 -6.93 8.91 12.17
C PRO A 209 -7.05 8.06 10.90
N ASP A 210 -5.96 7.37 10.54
CA ASP A 210 -5.86 6.51 9.36
C ASP A 210 -4.72 5.50 9.55
N ALA A 211 -4.81 4.36 8.87
CA ALA A 211 -3.84 3.27 8.95
C ALA A 211 -3.78 2.48 7.64
N ASP A 212 -2.61 2.44 7.02
CA ASP A 212 -2.37 1.67 5.80
C ASP A 212 -1.52 0.41 6.06
N LEU A 213 -0.68 0.45 7.09
CA LEU A 213 0.21 -0.65 7.48
C LEU A 213 0.37 -0.67 9.00
N VAL A 214 0.34 -1.85 9.61
CA VAL A 214 0.53 -2.02 11.06
C VAL A 214 1.84 -2.73 11.36
N LEU A 215 2.60 -2.20 12.31
CA LEU A 215 3.79 -2.81 12.88
C LEU A 215 3.59 -3.03 14.37
N VAL A 216 3.58 -4.29 14.81
CA VAL A 216 3.52 -4.63 16.24
C VAL A 216 4.93 -4.91 16.76
N LEU A 217 5.33 -4.16 17.79
CA LEU A 217 6.63 -4.32 18.44
C LEU A 217 6.49 -5.00 19.80
N ALA A 218 6.93 -6.25 19.89
CA ALA A 218 7.03 -6.96 21.16
C ALA A 218 8.22 -6.46 21.98
N ASN A 219 8.02 -6.19 23.27
CA ASN A 219 9.07 -5.82 24.24
C ASN A 219 10.04 -7.00 24.50
N SER A 220 10.81 -7.40 23.50
CA SER A 220 11.76 -8.52 23.55
C SER A 220 13.02 -8.25 22.72
N ALA A 221 14.11 -8.93 23.09
CA ALA A 221 15.34 -9.03 22.30
C ALA A 221 15.53 -10.41 21.64
N LYS A 222 14.67 -11.38 21.95
CA LYS A 222 14.63 -12.69 21.29
C LYS A 222 14.30 -12.48 19.80
N TYR A 223 14.87 -13.28 18.92
CA TYR A 223 14.51 -13.22 17.51
C TYR A 223 13.12 -13.79 17.26
N GLY A 224 12.32 -13.03 16.51
CA GLY A 224 11.07 -13.50 15.92
C GLY A 224 10.22 -12.39 15.34
N GLY A 225 9.21 -12.82 14.61
CA GLY A 225 8.28 -12.01 13.84
C GLY A 225 7.23 -12.89 13.18
N ALA A 226 6.33 -12.27 12.43
CA ALA A 226 5.31 -12.91 11.61
C ALA A 226 4.72 -11.86 10.64
N GLY A 227 4.30 -12.33 9.46
CA GLY A 227 3.53 -11.54 8.51
C GLY A 227 2.07 -11.97 8.48
N TYR A 228 1.17 -11.05 8.80
CA TYR A 228 -0.28 -11.19 8.55
C TYR A 228 -0.59 -10.41 7.30
N ASN A 229 -0.54 -11.07 6.15
CA ASN A 229 -0.53 -10.40 4.84
C ASN A 229 -1.92 -10.21 4.23
N GLU A 230 -2.97 -10.60 4.97
CA GLU A 230 -4.35 -10.29 4.63
C GLU A 230 -4.69 -8.87 5.08
N ALA A 231 -5.42 -8.14 4.23
CA ALA A 231 -5.94 -6.83 4.60
C ALA A 231 -6.93 -6.96 5.76
N SER A 232 -6.89 -6.02 6.70
CA SER A 232 -7.85 -5.97 7.80
C SER A 232 -9.27 -5.86 7.27
N GLN A 233 -10.11 -6.81 7.64
CA GLN A 233 -11.52 -6.82 7.23
C GLN A 233 -12.33 -5.69 7.91
N SER A 234 -11.84 -5.19 9.05
CA SER A 234 -12.51 -4.19 9.88
C SER A 234 -12.03 -2.76 9.56
N LEU A 235 -10.71 -2.57 9.38
CA LEU A 235 -10.07 -1.27 9.26
C LEU A 235 -9.42 -1.01 7.90
N GLY A 236 -9.23 -2.04 7.07
CA GLY A 236 -8.78 -1.89 5.68
C GLY A 236 -7.27 -1.67 5.46
N TYR A 237 -6.45 -1.67 6.52
CA TYR A 237 -4.99 -1.64 6.38
C TYR A 237 -4.46 -2.92 5.71
N ASP A 238 -3.30 -2.83 5.06
CA ASP A 238 -2.83 -3.84 4.10
C ASP A 238 -2.21 -5.10 4.73
N GLY A 239 -1.84 -5.05 6.00
CA GLY A 239 -1.33 -6.18 6.78
C GLY A 239 -0.71 -5.77 8.12
N ILE A 240 -0.32 -6.78 8.91
CA ILE A 240 0.41 -6.63 10.18
C ILE A 240 1.77 -7.30 10.05
N ALA A 241 2.84 -6.56 10.31
CA ALA A 241 4.15 -7.13 10.57
C ALA A 241 4.39 -7.16 12.08
N THR A 242 4.77 -8.31 12.64
CA THR A 242 5.24 -8.38 14.03
C THR A 242 6.77 -8.46 14.07
N ALA A 243 7.37 -7.80 15.04
CA ALA A 243 8.80 -7.85 15.25
C ALA A 243 9.14 -7.74 16.74
N SER A 244 10.22 -8.42 17.12
CA SER A 244 10.86 -8.17 18.40
C SER A 244 11.58 -6.82 18.35
N ALA A 245 11.23 -5.94 19.28
CA ALA A 245 11.64 -4.54 19.27
C ALA A 245 13.16 -4.35 19.21
N ARG A 246 13.92 -5.21 19.91
CA ARG A 246 15.36 -5.04 20.11
C ARG A 246 16.19 -6.18 19.51
N ASN A 247 15.63 -6.88 18.52
CA ASN A 247 16.41 -7.78 17.67
C ASN A 247 16.57 -7.16 16.27
N PRO A 248 17.81 -6.94 15.79
CA PRO A 248 18.03 -6.31 14.48
C PRO A 248 17.56 -7.18 13.32
N LYS A 249 17.67 -8.52 13.43
CA LYS A 249 17.18 -9.45 12.39
C LYS A 249 15.66 -9.45 12.29
N SER A 250 14.95 -9.21 13.40
CA SER A 250 13.50 -8.99 13.37
C SER A 250 13.11 -7.71 12.61
N GLY A 251 14.00 -6.72 12.49
CA GLY A 251 13.77 -5.56 11.62
C GLY A 251 13.77 -5.94 10.14
N GLN A 252 14.68 -6.80 9.72
CA GLN A 252 14.72 -7.32 8.34
C GLN A 252 13.49 -8.18 8.03
N VAL A 253 13.03 -8.99 8.98
CA VAL A 253 11.75 -9.71 8.88
C VAL A 253 10.61 -8.71 8.66
N ALA A 254 10.48 -7.67 9.49
CA ALA A 254 9.43 -6.67 9.29
C ALA A 254 9.46 -6.05 7.88
N VAL A 255 10.64 -5.69 7.36
CA VAL A 255 10.77 -5.18 5.97
C VAL A 255 10.27 -6.20 4.96
N HIS A 256 10.59 -7.48 5.13
CA HIS A 256 10.09 -8.56 4.28
C HIS A 256 8.56 -8.66 4.30
N GLU A 257 7.95 -8.65 5.49
CA GLU A 257 6.48 -8.71 5.61
C GLU A 257 5.78 -7.51 4.98
N THR A 258 6.40 -6.32 5.06
CA THR A 258 5.86 -5.16 4.35
C THR A 258 5.93 -5.30 2.82
N GLY A 259 6.81 -6.16 2.30
CA GLY A 259 6.89 -6.55 0.90
C GLY A 259 5.60 -7.19 0.39
N HIS A 260 5.03 -8.10 1.19
CA HIS A 260 3.73 -8.70 0.93
C HIS A 260 2.61 -7.66 1.08
N SER A 261 2.58 -6.93 2.20
CA SER A 261 1.49 -6.00 2.52
C SER A 261 1.38 -4.87 1.49
N LEU A 262 2.46 -4.11 1.28
CA LEU A 262 2.44 -2.93 0.41
C LEU A 262 2.69 -3.29 -1.06
N GLY A 263 3.70 -4.14 -1.31
CA GLY A 263 4.15 -4.52 -2.64
C GLY A 263 3.35 -5.63 -3.30
N ARG A 264 2.52 -6.36 -2.54
CA ARG A 264 1.81 -7.56 -3.02
C ARG A 264 2.76 -8.58 -3.64
N LEU A 265 3.95 -8.69 -3.04
CA LEU A 265 4.99 -9.61 -3.46
C LEU A 265 4.68 -11.02 -2.96
N ALA A 266 5.06 -12.04 -3.72
CA ALA A 266 5.15 -13.40 -3.24
C ALA A 266 6.51 -13.63 -2.59
N ASP A 267 6.62 -14.71 -1.84
CA ASP A 267 7.91 -15.26 -1.45
C ASP A 267 8.70 -15.79 -2.65
N GLU A 268 10.02 -15.60 -2.61
CA GLU A 268 10.94 -16.08 -3.65
C GLU A 268 11.79 -17.26 -3.17
N TYR A 269 11.67 -17.64 -1.90
CA TYR A 269 12.32 -18.84 -1.38
C TYR A 269 11.50 -20.11 -1.67
N PHE A 270 12.20 -21.24 -1.64
CA PHE A 270 11.65 -22.58 -1.84
C PHE A 270 12.49 -23.60 -1.08
N TYR A 271 11.87 -24.73 -0.72
CA TYR A 271 12.49 -25.75 0.13
C TYR A 271 12.42 -27.13 -0.52
N PRO A 272 13.55 -27.67 -0.99
CA PRO A 272 13.60 -29.06 -1.44
C PRO A 272 13.14 -30.02 -0.33
N GLY A 273 12.25 -30.95 -0.68
CA GLY A 273 11.74 -31.96 0.24
C GLY A 273 10.56 -31.51 1.11
N LEU A 274 10.04 -30.30 0.91
CA LEU A 274 8.75 -29.89 1.49
C LEU A 274 7.61 -30.56 0.70
N PRO A 275 6.77 -31.41 1.34
CA PRO A 275 5.65 -32.06 0.65
C PRO A 275 4.70 -31.04 0.03
N ASP A 276 4.14 -31.38 -1.14
CA ASP A 276 3.20 -30.57 -1.93
C ASP A 276 3.83 -29.34 -2.63
N TYR A 277 5.12 -29.08 -2.41
CA TYR A 277 5.85 -27.95 -2.99
C TYR A 277 6.96 -28.35 -3.97
N GLU A 278 6.90 -29.57 -4.52
CA GLU A 278 7.90 -30.03 -5.49
C GLU A 278 7.77 -29.30 -6.83
N ARG A 279 6.53 -29.07 -7.29
CA ARG A 279 6.26 -28.42 -8.56
C ARG A 279 4.94 -27.65 -8.57
N TYR A 280 5.00 -26.39 -8.95
CA TYR A 280 3.82 -25.60 -9.22
C TYR A 280 3.18 -26.01 -10.56
N THR A 281 1.86 -26.24 -10.54
CA THR A 281 1.06 -26.60 -11.73
C THR A 281 -0.17 -25.71 -11.92
N GLY A 282 -0.25 -24.63 -11.13
CA GLY A 282 -1.35 -23.68 -11.18
C GLY A 282 -1.27 -22.71 -12.36
N ARG A 283 -2.14 -21.69 -12.32
CA ARG A 283 -2.18 -20.61 -13.32
C ARG A 283 -1.09 -19.58 -13.03
N GLU A 284 -0.91 -18.64 -13.95
CA GLU A 284 -0.05 -17.47 -13.71
C GLU A 284 -0.44 -16.78 -12.37
N PRO A 285 0.48 -16.68 -11.39
CA PRO A 285 0.21 -16.00 -10.13
C PRO A 285 -0.07 -14.50 -10.35
N ALA A 286 -0.74 -13.84 -9.40
CA ALA A 286 -1.03 -12.41 -9.51
C ALA A 286 0.18 -11.55 -9.11
N GLU A 287 0.98 -12.05 -8.19
CA GLU A 287 2.12 -11.40 -7.57
C GLU A 287 3.18 -11.06 -8.62
N PRO A 288 3.75 -9.84 -8.60
CA PRO A 288 4.55 -9.33 -9.70
C PRO A 288 5.96 -9.94 -9.78
N ASN A 289 6.41 -10.64 -8.73
CA ASN A 289 7.76 -11.19 -8.61
C ASN A 289 7.85 -12.72 -8.71
N VAL A 290 6.76 -13.42 -9.09
CA VAL A 290 6.81 -14.85 -9.46
C VAL A 290 6.00 -15.11 -10.72
N SER A 291 6.38 -16.12 -11.50
CA SER A 291 5.69 -16.45 -12.76
C SER A 291 5.88 -17.89 -13.22
N VAL A 292 4.89 -18.45 -13.92
CA VAL A 292 5.05 -19.74 -14.63
C VAL A 292 5.79 -19.61 -15.97
N GLN A 293 6.01 -18.38 -16.44
CA GLN A 293 6.64 -18.11 -17.73
C GLN A 293 8.16 -18.07 -17.62
N ASP A 294 8.84 -18.49 -18.68
CA ASP A 294 10.28 -18.22 -18.85
C ASP A 294 10.52 -16.80 -19.39
N ALA A 295 11.78 -16.37 -19.41
CA ALA A 295 12.15 -15.03 -19.84
C ALA A 295 11.79 -14.75 -21.31
N ALA A 296 11.87 -15.76 -22.19
CA ALA A 296 11.54 -15.60 -23.61
C ALA A 296 10.04 -15.36 -23.80
N THR A 297 9.20 -16.12 -23.11
CA THR A 297 7.74 -15.99 -23.14
C THR A 297 7.29 -14.65 -22.58
N MET A 298 7.86 -14.22 -21.45
CA MET A 298 7.58 -12.89 -20.88
C MET A 298 7.92 -11.77 -21.86
N ALA A 299 9.09 -11.85 -22.52
CA ALA A 299 9.53 -10.87 -23.50
C ALA A 299 8.61 -10.81 -24.72
N GLU A 300 8.19 -11.98 -25.24
CA GLU A 300 7.28 -12.08 -26.39
C GLU A 300 5.89 -11.53 -26.05
N ARG A 301 5.32 -11.93 -24.91
CA ARG A 301 3.96 -11.57 -24.49
C ARG A 301 3.86 -10.20 -23.84
N ARG A 302 4.99 -9.63 -23.42
CA ARG A 302 5.07 -8.37 -22.67
C ARG A 302 4.30 -8.43 -21.34
N GLU A 303 4.51 -9.52 -20.61
CA GLU A 303 3.88 -9.80 -19.32
C GLU A 303 4.91 -9.78 -18.17
N LYS A 304 4.43 -9.67 -16.93
CA LYS A 304 5.27 -9.69 -15.72
C LYS A 304 6.41 -8.67 -15.78
N TRP A 305 7.63 -9.07 -15.46
CA TRP A 305 8.81 -8.18 -15.41
C TRP A 305 9.56 -8.10 -16.75
N HIS A 306 8.90 -8.33 -17.88
CA HIS A 306 9.56 -8.28 -19.19
C HIS A 306 10.34 -6.99 -19.46
N ARG A 307 9.94 -5.85 -18.86
CA ARG A 307 10.61 -4.54 -18.99
C ARG A 307 11.96 -4.47 -18.26
N TRP A 308 12.21 -5.42 -17.38
CA TRP A 308 13.40 -5.49 -16.54
C TRP A 308 14.38 -6.57 -17.00
N LEU A 309 13.98 -7.51 -17.88
CA LEU A 309 14.85 -8.59 -18.35
C LEU A 309 16.20 -8.05 -18.88
N GLY A 310 17.29 -8.61 -18.38
CA GLY A 310 18.67 -8.25 -18.71
C GLY A 310 19.26 -7.09 -17.90
N GLU A 311 18.47 -6.40 -17.09
CA GLU A 311 18.95 -5.30 -16.25
C GLU A 311 19.70 -5.82 -15.01
N ILE A 312 20.67 -5.06 -14.53
CA ILE A 312 21.32 -5.34 -13.24
C ILE A 312 20.45 -4.77 -12.13
N SER A 313 20.04 -5.65 -11.23
CA SER A 313 19.14 -5.36 -10.13
C SER A 313 19.89 -4.93 -8.86
N PRO A 314 19.29 -4.15 -7.93
CA PRO A 314 19.95 -3.68 -6.71
C PRO A 314 20.52 -4.79 -5.81
N ASP A 315 19.94 -5.98 -5.86
CA ASP A 315 20.45 -7.18 -5.17
C ASP A 315 21.77 -7.72 -5.78
N GLY A 316 22.20 -7.18 -6.91
CA GLY A 316 23.42 -7.54 -7.63
C GLY A 316 23.21 -8.61 -8.72
N GLY A 317 22.02 -9.21 -8.80
CA GLY A 317 21.65 -10.16 -9.85
C GLY A 317 21.25 -9.48 -11.16
N THR A 318 21.38 -10.21 -12.27
CA THR A 318 20.75 -9.82 -13.54
C THR A 318 19.31 -10.30 -13.52
N VAL A 319 18.36 -9.46 -13.94
CA VAL A 319 16.97 -9.87 -14.04
C VAL A 319 16.79 -10.86 -15.19
N GLY A 320 16.25 -12.03 -14.88
CA GLY A 320 15.98 -13.13 -15.78
C GLY A 320 14.72 -13.88 -15.34
N ALA A 321 14.69 -15.19 -15.55
CA ALA A 321 13.67 -16.08 -15.00
C ALA A 321 14.37 -17.28 -14.38
N TYR A 322 14.50 -17.27 -13.06
CA TYR A 322 15.24 -18.26 -12.28
C TYR A 322 14.26 -19.24 -11.66
N GLU A 323 14.36 -20.52 -12.02
CA GLU A 323 13.42 -21.54 -11.51
C GLU A 323 13.51 -21.66 -9.98
N GLY A 324 12.34 -21.79 -9.35
CA GLY A 324 12.12 -21.85 -7.92
C GLY A 324 11.62 -20.52 -7.33
N GLY A 325 10.57 -20.59 -6.53
CA GLY A 325 9.92 -19.44 -5.89
C GLY A 325 8.49 -19.77 -5.46
N GLY A 326 7.89 -18.93 -4.62
CA GLY A 326 6.56 -19.19 -4.04
C GLY A 326 6.50 -20.53 -3.33
N TYR A 327 7.55 -20.89 -2.59
CA TYR A 327 7.78 -22.20 -1.94
C TYR A 327 8.08 -23.38 -2.89
N PHE A 328 7.70 -23.30 -4.16
CA PHE A 328 7.85 -24.39 -5.12
C PHE A 328 9.28 -24.51 -5.67
N VAL A 329 9.79 -25.73 -5.73
CA VAL A 329 11.13 -26.02 -6.29
C VAL A 329 11.18 -25.82 -7.80
N THR A 330 10.11 -26.21 -8.52
CA THR A 330 10.00 -26.11 -9.98
C THR A 330 8.65 -25.54 -10.43
N GLY A 331 8.56 -25.08 -11.68
CA GLY A 331 7.31 -24.60 -12.28
C GLY A 331 6.93 -23.14 -11.98
N LEU A 332 7.63 -22.48 -11.06
CA LEU A 332 7.64 -21.03 -10.91
C LEU A 332 9.04 -20.48 -11.10
N ASN A 333 9.14 -19.27 -11.63
CA ASN A 333 10.35 -18.50 -11.78
C ASN A 333 10.28 -17.26 -10.90
N ARG A 334 11.43 -16.85 -10.36
CA ARG A 334 11.67 -15.56 -9.70
C ARG A 334 12.58 -14.68 -10.60
N PRO A 335 12.67 -13.35 -10.35
CA PRO A 335 13.31 -12.43 -11.29
C PRO A 335 14.83 -12.44 -11.20
N THR A 336 15.40 -12.71 -10.02
CA THR A 336 16.85 -12.72 -9.78
C THR A 336 17.23 -13.92 -8.95
N GLU A 337 18.54 -14.22 -8.85
CA GLU A 337 19.00 -15.30 -7.98
C GLU A 337 18.58 -15.02 -6.52
N ASN A 338 18.76 -13.80 -6.01
CA ASN A 338 18.36 -13.43 -4.65
C ASN A 338 17.64 -12.08 -4.61
N SER A 339 16.85 -11.86 -3.57
CA SER A 339 16.25 -10.57 -3.23
C SER A 339 15.83 -10.61 -1.76
N LEU A 340 15.36 -9.48 -1.22
CA LEU A 340 14.76 -9.43 0.12
C LEU A 340 13.59 -10.41 0.30
N MET A 341 12.86 -10.76 -0.77
CA MET A 341 11.78 -11.76 -0.73
C MET A 341 12.28 -13.20 -0.70
N ARG A 342 13.60 -13.41 -0.78
CA ARG A 342 14.25 -14.74 -0.69
C ARG A 342 15.20 -14.84 0.51
N VAL A 343 16.03 -13.80 0.72
CA VAL A 343 17.15 -13.76 1.65
C VAL A 343 17.16 -12.42 2.36
N LEU A 344 17.16 -12.42 3.71
CA LEU A 344 17.26 -11.18 4.50
C LEU A 344 18.57 -10.45 4.23
N GLU A 345 18.63 -9.15 4.53
CA GLU A 345 19.81 -8.28 4.32
C GLU A 345 20.21 -8.13 2.84
N ARG A 346 19.30 -8.45 1.91
CA ARG A 346 19.42 -8.15 0.49
C ARG A 346 18.42 -7.06 0.09
N PRO A 347 18.74 -6.19 -0.87
CA PRO A 347 17.74 -5.30 -1.47
C PRO A 347 16.61 -6.08 -2.16
N PHE A 348 15.45 -5.43 -2.34
CA PHE A 348 14.45 -5.91 -3.29
C PHE A 348 15.03 -5.96 -4.71
N ASN A 349 14.59 -6.92 -5.52
CA ASN A 349 14.88 -6.93 -6.95
C ASN A 349 14.09 -5.83 -7.69
N LEU A 350 14.44 -5.52 -8.94
CA LEU A 350 13.80 -4.43 -9.69
C LEU A 350 12.26 -4.55 -9.80
N PRO A 351 11.67 -5.73 -10.10
CA PRO A 351 10.22 -5.91 -10.05
C PRO A 351 9.64 -5.64 -8.66
N GLY A 352 10.33 -6.09 -7.60
CA GLY A 352 9.98 -5.80 -6.21
C GLY A 352 10.02 -4.32 -5.88
N VAL A 353 11.06 -3.59 -6.31
CA VAL A 353 11.18 -2.14 -6.14
C VAL A 353 10.02 -1.40 -6.82
N GLU A 354 9.71 -1.76 -8.07
CA GLU A 354 8.58 -1.18 -8.82
C GLU A 354 7.25 -1.41 -8.09
N ALA A 355 7.01 -2.63 -7.63
CA ALA A 355 5.80 -3.00 -6.91
C ALA A 355 5.68 -2.32 -5.55
N MET A 356 6.78 -2.17 -4.81
CA MET A 356 6.81 -1.42 -3.56
C MET A 356 6.50 0.06 -3.76
N ILE A 357 7.08 0.70 -4.78
CA ILE A 357 6.74 2.10 -5.11
C ILE A 357 5.27 2.22 -5.50
N ALA A 358 4.73 1.26 -6.27
CA ALA A 358 3.30 1.21 -6.57
C ALA A 358 2.45 1.10 -5.30
N GLY A 359 2.88 0.29 -4.33
CA GLY A 359 2.30 0.17 -2.99
C GLY A 359 2.29 1.49 -2.23
N PHE A 360 3.41 2.21 -2.21
CA PHE A 360 3.50 3.51 -1.54
C PHE A 360 2.50 4.52 -2.11
N TYR A 361 2.39 4.59 -3.43
CA TYR A 361 1.44 5.50 -4.12
C TYR A 361 -0.01 5.00 -4.16
N ARG A 362 -0.28 3.79 -3.66
CA ARG A 362 -1.66 3.34 -3.39
C ARG A 362 -2.30 4.17 -2.28
N HIS A 363 -1.48 4.58 -1.31
CA HIS A 363 -1.90 5.25 -0.08
C HIS A 363 -1.39 6.70 0.01
N ALA A 364 -0.29 7.04 -0.66
CA ALA A 364 0.28 8.39 -0.67
C ALA A 364 0.08 9.14 -1.98
N ARG A 365 0.15 10.48 -1.91
CA ARG A 365 0.07 11.37 -3.07
C ARG A 365 1.33 12.21 -3.23
N PRO A 366 1.79 12.46 -4.47
CA PRO A 366 2.95 13.32 -4.71
C PRO A 366 2.66 14.83 -4.57
N ALA A 367 1.42 15.22 -4.22
CA ALA A 367 1.06 16.62 -4.00
C ALA A 367 -0.02 16.77 -2.94
N THR A 368 0.25 17.64 -1.96
CA THR A 368 -0.70 18.06 -0.92
C THR A 368 -1.16 19.49 -1.19
N ALA A 369 -2.46 19.73 -1.20
CA ALA A 369 -3.00 21.09 -1.37
C ALA A 369 -2.71 21.96 -0.12
N LEU A 370 -1.88 22.99 -0.27
CA LEU A 370 -1.65 23.98 0.80
C LEU A 370 -2.72 25.07 0.82
N THR A 371 -3.37 25.28 -0.32
CA THR A 371 -4.48 26.23 -0.45
C THR A 371 -5.79 25.46 -0.55
N PRO A 372 -6.83 25.79 0.24
CA PRO A 372 -8.12 25.11 0.18
C PRO A 372 -8.72 25.10 -1.23
N THR A 373 -9.10 23.92 -1.72
CA THR A 373 -9.67 23.71 -3.07
C THR A 373 -11.17 24.01 -3.16
N GLY A 374 -11.87 24.03 -2.01
CA GLY A 374 -13.33 24.23 -1.97
C GLY A 374 -13.82 25.66 -2.26
N ARG A 375 -12.93 26.67 -2.28
CA ARG A 375 -13.30 28.09 -2.47
C ARG A 375 -12.72 28.65 -3.77
N THR A 376 -13.40 29.64 -4.34
CA THR A 376 -12.88 30.38 -5.51
C THR A 376 -11.79 31.35 -5.08
N LEU A 377 -10.58 31.18 -5.62
CA LEU A 377 -9.45 32.06 -5.36
C LEU A 377 -9.56 33.36 -6.17
N ARG A 378 -9.16 34.48 -5.55
CA ARG A 378 -9.15 35.84 -6.10
C ARG A 378 -7.75 36.34 -6.45
N GLY A 379 -7.63 37.44 -7.19
CA GLY A 379 -6.35 37.95 -7.71
C GLY A 379 -5.15 37.96 -6.74
N HIS A 380 -5.37 38.35 -5.47
CA HIS A 380 -4.32 38.41 -4.45
C HIS A 380 -3.94 37.04 -3.85
N GLN A 381 -4.73 36.01 -4.08
CA GLN A 381 -4.53 34.66 -3.56
C GLN A 381 -3.69 33.81 -4.51
N ALA A 382 -3.12 32.72 -4.00
CA ALA A 382 -2.33 31.78 -4.77
C ALA A 382 -2.87 30.38 -4.59
N ALA A 383 -2.85 29.59 -5.65
CA ALA A 383 -2.92 28.15 -5.55
C ALA A 383 -1.52 27.62 -5.20
N ALA A 384 -1.44 26.69 -4.25
CA ALA A 384 -0.18 26.14 -3.78
C ALA A 384 -0.31 24.67 -3.39
N VAL A 385 0.73 23.90 -3.69
CA VAL A 385 0.92 22.51 -3.27
C VAL A 385 2.24 22.33 -2.55
N ALA A 386 2.32 21.36 -1.65
CA ALA A 386 3.55 20.81 -1.13
C ALA A 386 3.87 19.49 -1.85
N LEU A 387 5.14 19.25 -2.12
CA LEU A 387 5.65 17.97 -2.60
C LEU A 387 6.25 17.19 -1.42
N PRO A 388 6.20 15.85 -1.43
CA PRO A 388 6.97 15.02 -0.52
C PRO A 388 8.45 15.37 -0.54
N ARG A 389 9.11 15.30 0.63
CA ARG A 389 10.55 15.52 0.72
C ARG A 389 11.28 14.22 0.40
N LEU A 390 11.92 14.17 -0.76
CA LEU A 390 12.78 13.08 -1.18
C LEU A 390 14.25 13.55 -1.19
N PRO A 391 15.24 12.67 -0.97
CA PRO A 391 16.64 13.02 -1.14
C PRO A 391 16.97 13.32 -2.61
N ALA A 392 18.03 14.08 -2.87
CA ALA A 392 18.55 14.23 -4.23
C ALA A 392 19.25 12.93 -4.67
N PRO A 393 19.14 12.50 -5.96
CA PRO A 393 18.47 13.19 -7.07
C PRO A 393 16.97 12.88 -7.19
N ALA A 394 16.38 12.06 -6.31
CA ALA A 394 14.97 11.63 -6.43
C ALA A 394 13.99 12.81 -6.42
N ALA A 395 14.24 13.85 -5.61
CA ALA A 395 13.41 15.07 -5.61
C ALA A 395 13.29 15.76 -6.99
N GLN A 396 14.27 15.59 -7.88
CA GLN A 396 14.27 16.22 -9.21
C GLN A 396 13.37 15.47 -10.22
N ARG A 397 12.81 14.31 -9.83
CA ARG A 397 11.95 13.48 -10.67
C ARG A 397 10.51 13.95 -10.71
N PHE A 398 10.08 14.82 -9.77
CA PHE A 398 8.74 15.37 -9.79
C PHE A 398 8.52 16.32 -10.96
N SER A 399 7.57 15.98 -11.83
CA SER A 399 7.07 16.85 -12.88
C SER A 399 5.88 17.64 -12.36
N VAL A 400 6.00 18.97 -12.28
CA VAL A 400 4.91 19.87 -11.88
C VAL A 400 4.46 20.70 -13.09
N ARG A 401 3.22 20.51 -13.53
CA ARG A 401 2.63 21.20 -14.69
C ARG A 401 1.31 21.86 -14.34
N TRP A 402 1.16 23.13 -14.68
CA TRP A 402 -0.05 23.91 -14.42
C TRP A 402 -0.93 24.01 -15.67
N TYR A 403 -2.25 24.06 -15.47
CA TYR A 403 -3.24 24.18 -16.54
C TYR A 403 -4.31 25.19 -16.16
N LEU A 404 -4.74 26.01 -17.12
CA LEU A 404 -5.92 26.88 -17.02
C LEU A 404 -6.94 26.44 -18.07
N ASP A 405 -8.12 26.02 -17.62
CA ASP A 405 -9.19 25.49 -18.47
C ASP A 405 -8.70 24.38 -19.43
N GLY A 406 -7.77 23.55 -18.94
CA GLY A 406 -7.16 22.45 -19.70
C GLY A 406 -5.99 22.84 -20.61
N ARG A 407 -5.63 24.14 -20.70
CA ARG A 407 -4.45 24.60 -21.46
C ARG A 407 -3.24 24.72 -20.55
N GLU A 408 -2.12 24.11 -20.93
CA GLU A 408 -0.89 24.14 -20.15
C GLU A 408 -0.30 25.55 -20.03
N LEU A 409 0.04 25.95 -18.81
CA LEU A 409 0.73 27.18 -18.47
C LEU A 409 2.23 26.91 -18.34
N ARG A 410 2.92 26.71 -19.48
CA ARG A 410 4.36 26.36 -19.53
C ARG A 410 5.27 27.27 -18.68
N PRO A 411 5.07 28.60 -18.58
CA PRO A 411 5.90 29.46 -17.73
C PRO A 411 5.88 29.13 -16.23
N PHE A 412 4.89 28.35 -15.77
CA PHE A 412 4.76 27.91 -14.38
C PHE A 412 5.23 26.47 -14.16
N ALA A 413 5.78 25.79 -15.16
CA ALA A 413 6.34 24.45 -14.99
C ALA A 413 7.39 24.44 -13.86
N GLY A 414 7.34 23.41 -13.01
CA GLY A 414 8.21 23.26 -11.83
C GLY A 414 7.84 24.12 -10.62
N ARG A 415 6.93 25.10 -10.75
CA ARG A 415 6.50 25.93 -9.61
C ARG A 415 5.48 25.18 -8.75
N THR A 416 5.62 25.26 -7.44
CA THR A 416 4.65 24.69 -6.48
C THR A 416 3.59 25.71 -6.04
N ARG A 417 3.69 26.97 -6.51
CA ARG A 417 2.77 28.06 -6.17
C ARG A 417 2.57 29.00 -7.36
N VAL A 418 1.33 29.36 -7.64
CA VAL A 418 0.94 30.31 -8.70
C VAL A 418 -0.13 31.27 -8.16
N ARG A 419 0.10 32.60 -8.29
CA ARG A 419 -0.89 33.62 -7.93
C ARG A 419 -1.94 33.77 -9.02
N VAL A 420 -3.19 34.01 -8.63
CA VAL A 420 -4.30 34.20 -9.60
C VAL A 420 -4.02 35.41 -10.51
N ALA A 421 -3.42 36.48 -9.98
CA ALA A 421 -3.02 37.64 -10.78
C ALA A 421 -1.96 37.34 -11.87
N GLU A 422 -1.20 36.25 -11.75
CA GLU A 422 -0.17 35.86 -12.75
C GLU A 422 -0.78 35.10 -13.95
N LEU A 423 -2.05 34.70 -13.87
CA LEU A 423 -2.71 33.88 -14.89
C LEU A 423 -3.06 34.64 -16.19
N GLY A 424 -2.87 35.97 -16.22
CA GLY A 424 -3.20 36.80 -17.38
C GLY A 424 -4.70 36.89 -17.67
N LEU A 425 -5.55 36.70 -16.66
CA LEU A 425 -7.00 36.90 -16.78
C LEU A 425 -7.31 38.40 -16.97
N SER A 426 -8.37 38.71 -17.72
CA SER A 426 -8.81 40.09 -17.94
C SER A 426 -9.63 40.62 -16.75
N LEU A 427 -9.48 41.90 -16.40
CA LEU A 427 -10.26 42.59 -15.35
C LEU A 427 -11.77 42.60 -15.63
N ILE A 428 -12.17 42.45 -16.88
CA ILE A 428 -13.58 42.38 -17.29
C ILE A 428 -14.07 40.93 -17.46
N ASP A 429 -13.20 39.91 -17.29
CA ASP A 429 -13.62 38.52 -17.31
C ASP A 429 -14.24 38.12 -15.96
N LEU A 430 -15.58 38.09 -15.93
CA LEU A 430 -16.34 37.73 -14.73
C LEU A 430 -16.52 36.22 -14.55
N ARG A 431 -15.96 35.41 -15.47
CA ARG A 431 -16.08 33.95 -15.41
C ARG A 431 -15.22 33.37 -14.30
N THR A 432 -15.58 32.16 -13.90
CA THR A 432 -14.74 31.33 -13.03
C THR A 432 -14.00 30.34 -13.91
N HIS A 433 -12.68 30.31 -13.78
CA HIS A 433 -11.80 29.41 -14.52
C HIS A 433 -11.37 28.23 -13.64
N ARG A 434 -11.00 27.12 -14.27
CA ARG A 434 -10.41 25.97 -13.61
C ARG A 434 -8.89 26.05 -13.71
N LEU A 435 -8.24 26.33 -12.58
CA LEU A 435 -6.80 26.21 -12.45
C LEU A 435 -6.48 24.84 -11.86
N SER A 436 -5.61 24.07 -12.50
CA SER A 436 -5.15 22.80 -11.95
C SER A 436 -3.63 22.66 -12.03
N VAL A 437 -3.08 21.87 -11.12
CA VAL A 437 -1.68 21.44 -11.15
C VAL A 437 -1.65 19.91 -11.17
N ARG A 438 -0.93 19.35 -12.14
CA ARG A 438 -0.60 17.93 -12.21
C ARG A 438 0.81 17.75 -11.69
N VAL A 439 0.96 16.91 -10.68
CA VAL A 439 2.26 16.48 -10.14
C VAL A 439 2.40 14.99 -10.40
N GLU A 440 3.53 14.59 -10.98
CA GLU A 440 3.86 13.21 -11.30
C GLU A 440 5.27 12.88 -10.82
N ASP A 441 5.45 11.73 -10.20
CA ASP A 441 6.77 11.14 -10.02
C ASP A 441 7.17 10.37 -11.28
N ARG A 442 8.31 10.75 -11.86
CA ARG A 442 8.84 10.13 -13.09
C ARG A 442 10.03 9.23 -12.80
N THR A 443 10.00 8.54 -11.65
CA THR A 443 11.05 7.60 -11.28
C THR A 443 11.30 6.55 -12.36
N PRO A 444 12.56 6.29 -12.74
CA PRO A 444 12.89 5.24 -13.70
C PRO A 444 12.71 3.83 -13.11
N SER A 445 12.52 3.74 -11.79
CA SER A 445 12.21 2.50 -11.06
C SER A 445 10.77 2.00 -11.28
N VAL A 446 9.95 2.75 -12.03
CA VAL A 446 8.64 2.32 -12.49
C VAL A 446 8.61 2.44 -14.02
N ARG A 447 8.60 1.29 -14.70
CA ARG A 447 8.56 1.15 -16.17
C ARG A 447 7.18 0.70 -16.67
N ASP A 448 6.34 0.15 -15.81
CA ASP A 448 4.96 -0.19 -16.17
C ASP A 448 4.12 1.10 -16.36
N PRO A 449 3.52 1.31 -17.53
CA PRO A 449 2.77 2.52 -17.83
C PRO A 449 1.42 2.62 -17.11
N GLU A 450 0.85 1.51 -16.64
CA GLU A 450 -0.33 1.51 -15.77
C GLU A 450 0.05 1.98 -14.37
N ILE A 451 1.14 1.43 -13.81
CA ILE A 451 1.66 1.87 -12.50
C ILE A 451 2.12 3.33 -12.57
N ALA A 452 2.88 3.73 -13.59
CA ALA A 452 3.35 5.11 -13.74
C ALA A 452 2.21 6.15 -13.76
N ARG A 453 0.99 5.77 -14.16
CA ARG A 453 -0.19 6.65 -14.12
C ARG A 453 -0.72 6.88 -12.70
N THR A 454 -0.53 5.93 -11.78
CA THR A 454 -0.93 6.06 -10.38
C THR A 454 0.03 6.96 -9.58
N LEU A 455 1.27 7.09 -10.05
CA LEU A 455 2.33 7.95 -9.50
C LEU A 455 2.11 9.46 -9.73
N GLY A 456 0.86 9.93 -9.72
CA GLY A 456 0.57 11.34 -9.90
C GLY A 456 -0.76 11.79 -9.34
N THR A 457 -0.82 13.04 -8.92
CA THR A 457 -2.05 13.69 -8.42
C THR A 457 -2.33 14.98 -9.20
N THR A 458 -3.62 15.25 -9.43
CA THR A 458 -4.09 16.54 -9.94
C THR A 458 -4.84 17.27 -8.83
N VAL A 459 -4.42 18.49 -8.52
CA VAL A 459 -5.14 19.37 -7.58
C VAL A 459 -5.77 20.50 -8.37
N GLU A 460 -7.03 20.84 -8.07
CA GLU A 460 -7.81 21.82 -8.81
C GLU A 460 -8.38 22.91 -7.89
N TRP A 461 -8.39 24.15 -8.40
CA TRP A 461 -9.04 25.30 -7.80
C TRP A 461 -9.94 26.00 -8.81
N ARG A 462 -11.00 26.61 -8.31
CA ARG A 462 -11.74 27.65 -9.03
C ARG A 462 -11.02 28.98 -8.86
N VAL A 463 -10.81 29.73 -9.93
CA VAL A 463 -10.12 31.03 -9.86
C VAL A 463 -10.91 32.10 -10.62
N ARG A 464 -10.85 33.34 -10.14
CA ARG A 464 -11.41 34.52 -10.80
C ARG A 464 -10.57 35.73 -10.38
N LEU A 465 -10.33 36.67 -11.30
CA LEU A 465 -9.50 37.84 -10.99
C LEU A 465 -10.10 38.67 -9.83
#